data_AF-A0A1F7V6Z8-F1
#
_entry.id   AF-A0A1F7V6Z8-F1
#
_cell.length_a   1.000
_cell.length_b   1.000
_cell.length_c   1.000
_cell.angle_alpha   90.00
_cell.angle_beta   90.00
_cell.angle_gamma   90.00
#
_symmetry.space_group_name_H-M   'P 1'
#
loop_
_entity.id
_entity.type
_entity.pdbx_description
1 polymer ?
#
loop_
_entity_poly.entity_id
_entity_poly.type
_entity_poly.pdbx_seq_one_letter_code
_entity_poly.pdbx_strand_id
1 'polypeptide(L)'
;MQKFFRISYFIRLLVIFGLGYGIVSFVPLFSLGKIPSVANPLNGLILFVFLSGFLINQTMSRNKTLHVSITLELSRTRRIMHLIENIEANARWKKEVKKSLIAYLQSIGAHDFATYHTSDASFRDLTHEIYTFVPKTKKDEMLYEELLFITREIAFQRQELTHGLSSPISPYTWIVFCLVGVIAIVLILLIRDESLLAMWYVFFVTVIIFLIADLLIELNVLTKSKRRAYQKMYVENSKRIAKE
;
A
#
# COMPACT_ATOMS: atom_id res chain seq x y z
N MET A 1 -17.35 11.56 -12.39
CA MET A 1 -16.68 10.93 -11.22
C MET A 1 -15.77 11.96 -10.57
N GLN A 2 -16.36 13.05 -10.05
CA GLN A 2 -15.66 14.31 -9.77
C GLN A 2 -16.38 15.08 -8.65
N LYS A 3 -16.47 14.52 -7.43
CA LYS A 3 -16.92 15.29 -6.26
C LYS A 3 -16.16 14.84 -5.03
N PHE A 4 -15.73 15.84 -4.26
CA PHE A 4 -14.93 15.81 -3.04
C PHE A 4 -13.42 15.87 -3.22
N PHE A 5 -12.95 17.09 -3.52
CA PHE A 5 -11.89 17.66 -2.70
C PHE A 5 -12.31 17.45 -1.24
N ARG A 6 -11.78 16.41 -0.57
CA ARG A 6 -12.12 16.19 0.83
C ARG A 6 -11.61 17.40 1.59
N ILE A 7 -12.47 18.02 2.39
CA ILE A 7 -12.13 19.18 3.24
C ILE A 7 -10.83 18.91 4.03
N SER A 8 -10.56 17.65 4.39
CA SER A 8 -9.29 17.22 4.99
C SER A 8 -8.04 17.55 4.17
N TYR A 9 -8.07 17.39 2.84
CA TYR A 9 -6.93 17.74 1.97
C TYR A 9 -6.72 19.25 1.93
N PHE A 10 -7.80 20.02 1.86
CA PHE A 10 -7.73 21.48 1.93
C PHE A 10 -7.16 21.97 3.26
N ILE A 11 -7.61 21.41 4.39
CA ILE A 11 -7.07 21.74 5.72
C ILE A 11 -5.58 21.38 5.80
N ARG A 12 -5.16 20.20 5.30
CA ARG A 12 -3.74 19.82 5.27
C ARG A 12 -2.91 20.79 4.46
N LEU A 13 -3.38 21.19 3.28
CA LEU A 13 -2.72 22.20 2.46
C LEU A 13 -2.60 23.53 3.22
N LEU A 14 -3.68 24.02 3.85
CA LEU A 14 -3.61 25.23 4.66
C LEU A 14 -2.61 25.12 5.81
N VAL A 15 -2.54 23.97 6.49
CA VAL A 15 -1.55 23.73 7.55
C VAL A 15 -0.13 23.73 6.98
N ILE A 16 0.11 23.07 5.85
CA ILE A 16 1.43 23.05 5.19
C ILE A 16 1.86 24.46 4.78
N PHE A 17 0.96 25.24 4.17
CA PHE A 17 1.23 26.62 3.79
C PHE A 17 1.46 27.51 5.01
N GLY A 18 0.66 27.34 6.07
CA GLY A 18 0.81 28.06 7.34
C GLY A 18 2.14 27.75 8.04
N LEU A 19 2.56 26.48 8.07
CA LEU A 19 3.85 26.05 8.61
C LEU A 19 5.00 26.59 7.78
N GLY A 20 4.92 26.51 6.45
CA GLY A 20 5.92 27.07 5.55
C GLY A 20 6.08 28.58 5.75
N TYR A 21 4.96 29.31 5.83
CA TYR A 21 4.98 30.74 6.10
C TYR A 21 5.57 31.05 7.48
N GLY A 22 5.11 30.35 8.52
CA GLY A 22 5.64 30.51 9.88
C GLY A 22 7.15 30.32 9.95
N ILE A 23 7.68 29.24 9.38
CA ILE A 23 9.13 28.99 9.35
C ILE A 23 9.89 30.15 8.69
N VAL A 24 9.41 30.63 7.55
CA VAL A 24 10.08 31.71 6.80
C VAL A 24 10.02 33.05 7.52
N SER A 25 8.90 33.34 8.18
CA SER A 25 8.60 34.61 8.85
C SER A 25 9.16 34.74 10.26
N PHE A 26 9.36 33.63 11.00
CA PHE A 26 9.93 33.66 12.36
C PHE A 26 11.47 33.61 12.37
N VAL A 27 12.12 33.11 11.32
CA VAL A 27 13.58 33.00 11.25
C VAL A 27 14.37 34.32 11.10
N PRO A 28 13.84 35.46 10.60
CA PRO A 28 14.57 36.74 10.63
C PRO A 28 14.97 37.20 12.05
N LEU A 29 14.31 36.69 13.10
CA LEU A 29 14.60 37.03 14.50
C LEU A 29 15.86 36.33 15.04
N PHE A 30 16.27 35.22 14.43
CA PHE A 30 17.49 34.51 14.78
C PHE A 30 18.55 34.87 13.74
N SER A 31 19.29 35.96 13.99
CA SER A 31 20.54 36.31 13.31
C SER A 31 21.60 35.22 13.59
N LEU A 32 21.37 34.02 13.06
CA LEU A 32 22.36 32.97 12.96
C LEU A 32 23.37 33.49 11.93
N GLY A 33 24.51 33.96 12.44
CA GLY A 33 25.53 34.64 11.64
C GLY A 33 25.75 33.97 10.28
N LYS A 34 25.78 34.78 9.23
CA LYS A 34 25.93 34.34 7.84
C LYS A 34 27.08 33.33 7.76
N ILE A 35 26.74 32.06 7.56
CA ILE A 35 27.75 31.01 7.37
C ILE A 35 28.45 31.30 6.04
N PRO A 36 29.79 31.24 5.96
CA PRO A 36 30.52 31.42 4.71
C PRO A 36 29.98 30.47 3.62
N SER A 37 30.05 30.91 2.36
CA SER A 37 29.37 30.32 1.17
C SER A 37 29.78 28.88 0.79
N VAL A 38 30.42 28.14 1.69
CA VAL A 38 30.94 26.78 1.47
C VAL A 38 29.84 25.74 1.53
N ALA A 39 28.76 25.99 2.27
CA ALA A 39 27.60 25.11 2.31
C ALA A 39 26.67 25.42 1.12
N ASN A 40 26.71 24.61 0.06
CA ASN A 40 25.77 24.76 -1.06
C ASN A 40 24.41 24.11 -0.69
N PRO A 41 23.32 24.87 -0.52
CA PRO A 41 22.02 24.34 -0.13
C PRO A 41 21.43 23.44 -1.21
N LEU A 42 21.90 23.57 -2.45
CA LEU A 42 21.52 22.71 -3.56
C LEU A 42 21.88 21.25 -3.30
N ASN A 43 23.00 20.95 -2.64
CA ASN A 43 23.39 19.56 -2.37
C ASN A 43 22.39 18.87 -1.43
N GLY A 44 21.93 19.58 -0.39
CA GLY A 44 20.90 19.09 0.53
C GLY A 44 19.56 18.87 -0.16
N LEU A 45 19.16 19.81 -1.03
CA LEU A 45 17.94 19.67 -1.83
C LEU A 45 18.01 18.51 -2.82
N ILE A 46 19.13 18.36 -3.53
CA ILE A 46 19.36 17.26 -4.47
C ILE A 46 19.22 15.93 -3.72
N LEU A 47 19.90 15.78 -2.57
CA LEU A 47 19.80 14.57 -1.75
C LEU A 47 18.35 14.31 -1.31
N PHE A 48 17.63 15.35 -0.85
CA PHE A 48 16.23 15.24 -0.47
C PHE A 48 15.35 14.77 -1.62
N VAL A 49 15.51 15.35 -2.81
CA VAL A 49 14.74 14.97 -4.02
C VAL A 49 15.04 13.53 -4.43
N PHE A 50 16.31 13.12 -4.43
CA PHE A 50 16.69 11.73 -4.74
C PHE A 50 16.09 10.73 -3.74
N LEU A 51 16.21 11.01 -2.44
CA LEU A 51 15.65 10.15 -1.39
C LEU A 51 14.12 10.09 -1.49
N SER A 52 13.47 11.23 -1.70
CA SER A 52 12.02 11.33 -1.90
C SER A 52 11.57 10.49 -3.09
N GLY A 53 12.23 10.62 -4.24
CA GLY A 53 11.93 9.87 -5.45
C GLY A 53 12.06 8.36 -5.24
N PHE A 54 13.11 7.93 -4.55
CA PHE A 54 13.30 6.52 -4.20
C PHE A 54 12.17 5.98 -3.31
N LEU A 55 11.83 6.70 -2.23
CA LEU A 55 10.78 6.28 -1.29
C LEU A 55 9.38 6.29 -1.92
N ILE A 56 9.07 7.29 -2.74
CA ILE A 56 7.83 7.36 -3.52
C ILE A 56 7.75 6.15 -4.47
N ASN A 57 8.81 5.89 -5.24
CA ASN A 57 8.84 4.77 -6.17
C ASN A 57 8.69 3.42 -5.47
N GLN A 58 9.40 3.20 -4.37
CA GLN A 58 9.28 1.97 -3.56
C GLN A 58 7.84 1.78 -3.08
N THR A 59 7.21 2.84 -2.58
CA THR A 59 5.86 2.80 -2.04
C THR A 59 4.80 2.58 -3.13
N MET A 60 4.95 3.23 -4.28
CA MET A 60 4.11 3.03 -5.45
C MET A 60 4.22 1.60 -5.97
N SER A 61 5.45 1.09 -6.08
CA SER A 61 5.72 -0.30 -6.50
C SER A 61 5.03 -1.29 -5.57
N ARG A 62 5.20 -1.13 -4.25
CA ARG A 62 4.50 -1.96 -3.25
C ARG A 62 2.98 -1.91 -3.41
N ASN A 63 2.39 -0.72 -3.57
CA ASN A 63 0.95 -0.57 -3.76
C ASN A 63 0.46 -1.26 -5.05
N LYS A 64 1.24 -1.19 -6.14
CA LYS A 64 0.95 -1.89 -7.40
C LYS A 64 1.03 -3.41 -7.20
N THR A 65 2.08 -3.91 -6.56
CA THR A 65 2.24 -5.33 -6.26
C THR A 65 1.07 -5.85 -5.44
N LEU A 66 0.68 -5.16 -4.36
CA LEU A 66 -0.49 -5.55 -3.56
C LEU A 66 -1.76 -5.65 -4.40
N HIS A 67 -2.04 -4.65 -5.25
CA HIS A 67 -3.22 -4.67 -6.09
C HIS A 67 -3.22 -5.84 -7.11
N VAL A 68 -2.06 -6.09 -7.73
CA VAL A 68 -1.88 -7.20 -8.67
C VAL A 68 -2.05 -8.54 -7.95
N SER A 69 -1.41 -8.74 -6.80
CA SER A 69 -1.50 -9.98 -6.03
C SER A 69 -2.94 -10.26 -5.58
N ILE A 70 -3.69 -9.25 -5.10
CA ILE A 70 -5.12 -9.40 -4.79
C ILE A 70 -5.91 -9.84 -6.02
N THR A 71 -5.69 -9.19 -7.16
CA THR A 71 -6.43 -9.48 -8.39
C THR A 71 -6.16 -10.90 -8.89
N LEU A 72 -4.89 -11.33 -8.83
CA LEU A 72 -4.49 -12.68 -9.20
C LEU A 72 -5.08 -13.72 -8.24
N GLU A 73 -5.05 -13.46 -6.93
CA GLU A 73 -5.65 -14.35 -5.92
C GLU A 73 -7.16 -14.53 -6.16
N LEU A 74 -7.89 -13.44 -6.43
CA LEU A 74 -9.31 -13.48 -6.77
C LEU A 74 -9.60 -14.17 -8.10
N SER A 75 -8.71 -14.07 -9.07
CA SER A 75 -8.80 -14.81 -10.34
C SER A 75 -8.60 -16.31 -10.13
N ARG A 76 -7.58 -16.67 -9.32
CA ARG A 76 -7.26 -18.06 -8.97
C ARG A 76 -8.36 -18.73 -8.16
N THR A 77 -8.97 -18.02 -7.20
CA THR A 77 -10.14 -18.55 -6.46
C THR A 77 -11.36 -18.82 -7.35
N ARG A 78 -11.60 -17.98 -8.36
CA ARG A 78 -12.62 -18.27 -9.40
C ARG A 78 -12.25 -19.50 -10.23
N ARG A 79 -10.98 -19.63 -10.60
CA ARG A 79 -10.49 -20.80 -11.34
C ARG A 79 -10.61 -22.09 -10.52
N ILE A 80 -10.38 -22.05 -9.21
CA ILE A 80 -10.65 -23.16 -8.28
C ILE A 80 -12.10 -23.62 -8.42
N MET A 81 -13.07 -22.69 -8.35
CA MET A 81 -14.49 -23.02 -8.50
C MET A 81 -14.78 -23.73 -9.84
N HIS A 82 -14.29 -23.17 -10.94
CA HIS A 82 -14.46 -23.77 -12.27
C HIS A 82 -13.83 -25.17 -12.37
N LEU A 83 -12.66 -25.40 -11.77
CA LEU A 83 -12.04 -26.73 -11.76
C LEU A 83 -12.87 -27.74 -10.95
N ILE A 84 -13.35 -27.35 -9.77
CA ILE A 84 -14.18 -28.21 -8.91
C ILE A 84 -15.47 -28.62 -9.63
N GLU A 85 -16.09 -27.73 -10.39
CA GLU A 85 -17.29 -28.03 -11.17
C GLU A 85 -17.03 -29.11 -12.23
N ASN A 86 -15.86 -29.07 -12.88
CA ASN A 86 -15.48 -29.96 -13.98
C ASN A 86 -14.87 -31.29 -13.56
N ILE A 87 -14.42 -31.43 -12.31
CA ILE A 87 -13.94 -32.70 -11.73
C ILE A 87 -15.13 -33.64 -11.46
N GLU A 88 -15.01 -34.92 -11.77
CA GLU A 88 -16.04 -35.94 -11.51
C GLU A 88 -16.03 -36.42 -10.04
N ALA A 89 -16.16 -35.45 -9.12
CA ALA A 89 -16.21 -35.68 -7.68
C ALA A 89 -17.64 -35.86 -7.14
N ASN A 90 -17.75 -36.44 -5.95
CA ASN A 90 -19.04 -36.52 -5.26
C ASN A 90 -19.56 -35.11 -4.91
N ALA A 91 -20.89 -34.96 -4.90
CA ALA A 91 -21.53 -33.65 -4.66
C ALA A 91 -21.21 -33.07 -3.27
N ARG A 92 -20.94 -33.95 -2.28
CA ARG A 92 -20.60 -33.55 -0.91
C ARG A 92 -19.27 -32.81 -0.86
N TRP A 93 -18.22 -33.35 -1.47
CA TRP A 93 -16.89 -32.76 -1.55
C TRP A 93 -16.94 -31.42 -2.27
N LYS A 94 -17.60 -31.36 -3.45
CA LYS A 94 -17.77 -30.07 -4.17
C LYS A 94 -18.42 -29.01 -3.30
N LYS A 95 -19.44 -29.39 -2.52
CA LYS A 95 -20.15 -28.48 -1.61
C LYS A 95 -19.26 -28.01 -0.45
N GLU A 96 -18.49 -28.89 0.18
CA GLU A 96 -17.59 -28.50 1.27
C GLU A 96 -16.46 -27.61 0.78
N VAL A 97 -15.82 -27.93 -0.35
CA VAL A 97 -14.78 -27.06 -0.93
C VAL A 97 -15.35 -25.68 -1.29
N LYS A 98 -16.53 -25.62 -1.93
CA LYS A 98 -17.21 -24.36 -2.25
C LYS A 98 -17.51 -23.55 -0.97
N LYS A 99 -18.01 -24.20 0.08
CA LYS A 99 -18.30 -23.57 1.36
C LYS A 99 -17.03 -23.01 2.01
N SER A 100 -15.94 -23.79 2.04
CA SER A 100 -14.64 -23.34 2.58
C SER A 100 -14.05 -22.20 1.76
N LEU A 101 -14.20 -22.22 0.43
CA LEU A 101 -13.77 -21.14 -0.45
C LEU A 101 -14.53 -19.83 -0.19
N ILE A 102 -15.85 -19.90 0.00
CA ILE A 102 -16.68 -18.75 0.35
C ILE A 102 -16.31 -18.23 1.75
N ALA A 103 -16.17 -19.13 2.74
CA ALA A 103 -15.78 -18.77 4.09
C ALA A 103 -14.41 -18.08 4.12
N TYR A 104 -13.46 -18.58 3.33
CA TYR A 104 -12.17 -17.96 3.14
C TYR A 104 -12.28 -16.51 2.65
N LEU A 105 -12.97 -16.28 1.53
CA LEU A 105 -13.13 -14.93 0.97
C LEU A 105 -13.89 -13.99 1.91
N GLN A 106 -14.92 -14.51 2.62
CA GLN A 106 -15.68 -13.74 3.59
C GLN A 106 -14.86 -13.38 4.83
N SER A 107 -13.96 -14.26 5.29
CA SER A 107 -13.08 -13.99 6.43
C SER A 107 -12.20 -12.76 6.20
N ILE A 108 -11.71 -12.57 4.97
CA ILE A 108 -10.95 -11.38 4.55
C ILE A 108 -11.86 -10.15 4.51
N GLY A 109 -13.09 -10.30 4.03
CA GLY A 109 -14.08 -9.23 3.98
C GLY A 109 -14.58 -8.75 5.35
N ALA A 110 -14.54 -9.61 6.36
CA ALA A 110 -15.09 -9.36 7.70
C ALA A 110 -14.14 -8.55 8.61
N HIS A 111 -12.83 -8.61 8.39
CA HIS A 111 -11.80 -7.97 9.22
C HIS A 111 -11.08 -6.86 8.46
N ASP A 112 -10.44 -5.89 9.15
CA ASP A 112 -9.61 -4.87 8.48
C ASP A 112 -8.58 -5.57 7.57
N PHE A 113 -8.43 -5.11 6.32
CA PHE A 113 -7.47 -5.68 5.38
C PHE A 113 -6.02 -5.65 5.92
N ALA A 114 -5.72 -4.74 6.86
CA ALA A 114 -4.44 -4.72 7.57
C ALA A 114 -4.17 -6.01 8.37
N THR A 115 -5.20 -6.74 8.80
CA THR A 115 -5.09 -8.01 9.53
C THR A 115 -5.33 -9.20 8.61
N TYR A 116 -4.80 -9.17 7.39
CA TYR A 116 -5.00 -10.21 6.36
C TYR A 116 -4.66 -11.64 6.84
N HIS A 117 -3.64 -11.79 7.68
CA HIS A 117 -3.21 -13.07 8.27
C HIS A 117 -4.31 -13.78 9.09
N THR A 118 -5.32 -13.07 9.57
CA THR A 118 -6.45 -13.68 10.30
C THR A 118 -7.24 -14.69 9.46
N SER A 119 -7.13 -14.62 8.12
CA SER A 119 -7.74 -15.56 7.19
C SER A 119 -6.98 -16.90 7.02
N ASP A 120 -5.83 -17.07 7.70
CA ASP A 120 -4.98 -18.28 7.58
C ASP A 120 -5.70 -19.55 8.03
N ALA A 121 -6.58 -19.47 9.03
CA ALA A 121 -7.40 -20.61 9.44
C ALA A 121 -8.36 -21.03 8.31
N SER A 122 -9.14 -20.09 7.78
CA SER A 122 -10.11 -20.40 6.73
C SER A 122 -9.47 -20.88 5.42
N PHE A 123 -8.26 -20.43 5.12
CA PHE A 123 -7.53 -20.95 3.97
C PHE A 123 -6.97 -22.36 4.19
N ARG A 124 -6.48 -22.67 5.41
CA ARG A 124 -6.09 -24.04 5.75
C ARG A 124 -7.27 -25.00 5.61
N ASP A 125 -8.45 -24.59 6.07
CA ASP A 125 -9.68 -25.38 5.90
C ASP A 125 -9.98 -25.64 4.42
N LEU A 126 -9.87 -24.61 3.57
CA LEU A 126 -10.00 -24.78 2.11
C LEU A 126 -8.97 -25.78 1.55
N THR A 127 -7.70 -25.63 1.89
CA THR A 127 -6.64 -26.53 1.39
C THR A 127 -6.84 -27.97 1.86
N HIS A 128 -7.30 -28.16 3.09
CA HIS A 128 -7.62 -29.46 3.64
C HIS A 128 -8.72 -30.14 2.84
N GLU A 129 -9.83 -29.45 2.59
CA GLU A 129 -10.92 -30.00 1.77
C GLU A 129 -10.44 -30.38 0.36
N ILE A 130 -9.59 -29.55 -0.27
CA ILE A 130 -9.00 -29.86 -1.58
C ILE A 130 -8.16 -31.14 -1.52
N TYR A 131 -7.31 -31.30 -0.49
CA TYR A 131 -6.41 -32.45 -0.36
C TYR A 131 -7.10 -33.79 -0.09
N THR A 132 -8.34 -33.78 0.39
CA THR A 132 -9.10 -35.02 0.61
C THR A 132 -9.62 -35.66 -0.68
N PHE A 133 -9.47 -34.99 -1.84
CA PHE A 133 -9.92 -35.54 -3.11
C PHE A 133 -9.01 -36.69 -3.60
N VAL A 134 -9.64 -37.78 -4.03
CA VAL A 134 -8.97 -38.91 -4.66
C VAL A 134 -9.45 -39.01 -6.11
N PRO A 135 -8.60 -38.72 -7.10
CA PRO A 135 -8.98 -38.80 -8.52
C PRO A 135 -9.26 -40.26 -8.91
N LYS A 136 -10.30 -40.46 -9.74
CA LYS A 136 -10.70 -41.80 -10.22
C LYS A 136 -10.38 -42.01 -11.69
N THR A 137 -10.29 -40.93 -12.45
CA THR A 137 -10.00 -40.95 -13.89
C THR A 137 -8.72 -40.16 -14.17
N LYS A 138 -8.06 -40.44 -15.31
CA LYS A 138 -6.90 -39.64 -15.77
C LYS A 138 -7.26 -38.17 -15.97
N LYS A 139 -8.49 -37.88 -16.40
CA LYS A 139 -8.98 -36.50 -16.55
C LYS A 139 -9.06 -35.81 -15.19
N ASP A 140 -9.60 -36.49 -14.17
CA ASP A 140 -9.67 -35.94 -12.81
C ASP A 140 -8.29 -35.74 -12.21
N GLU A 141 -7.35 -36.64 -12.48
CA GLU A 141 -5.95 -36.52 -12.06
C GLU A 141 -5.32 -35.23 -12.62
N MET A 142 -5.44 -34.98 -13.92
CA MET A 142 -4.95 -33.76 -14.55
C MET A 142 -5.62 -32.48 -13.99
N LEU A 143 -6.94 -32.51 -13.80
CA LEU A 143 -7.66 -31.37 -13.23
C LEU A 143 -7.29 -31.13 -11.76
N TYR A 144 -7.04 -32.20 -11.01
CA TYR A 144 -6.62 -32.13 -9.62
C TYR A 144 -5.20 -31.61 -9.47
N GLU A 145 -4.26 -32.03 -10.33
CA GLU A 145 -2.91 -31.45 -10.38
C GLU A 145 -2.95 -29.94 -10.61
N GLU A 146 -3.77 -29.47 -11.56
CA GLU A 146 -3.96 -28.03 -11.79
C GLU A 146 -4.60 -27.33 -10.57
N LEU A 147 -5.55 -27.98 -9.89
CA LEU A 147 -6.16 -27.46 -8.67
C LEU A 147 -5.13 -27.31 -7.54
N LEU A 148 -4.26 -28.31 -7.35
CA LEU A 148 -3.16 -28.28 -6.39
C LEU A 148 -2.15 -27.18 -6.73
N PHE A 149 -1.81 -27.04 -8.02
CA PHE A 149 -0.93 -26.00 -8.51
C PHE A 149 -1.49 -24.60 -8.17
N ILE A 150 -2.75 -24.33 -8.50
CA ILE A 150 -3.40 -23.05 -8.21
C ILE A 150 -3.49 -22.80 -6.70
N THR A 151 -3.76 -23.83 -5.91
CA THR A 151 -3.85 -23.71 -4.45
C THR A 151 -2.50 -23.32 -3.84
N ARG A 152 -1.40 -23.94 -4.29
CA ARG A 152 -0.03 -23.58 -3.91
C ARG A 152 0.30 -22.14 -4.33
N GLU A 153 -0.09 -21.77 -5.54
CA GLU A 153 0.08 -20.44 -6.10
C GLU A 153 -0.65 -19.35 -5.27
N ILE A 154 -1.84 -19.64 -4.75
CA ILE A 154 -2.51 -18.77 -3.78
C ILE A 154 -1.72 -18.70 -2.48
N ALA A 155 -1.25 -19.84 -1.96
CA ALA A 155 -0.46 -19.87 -0.73
C ALA A 155 0.80 -18.97 -0.81
N PHE A 156 1.52 -19.01 -1.93
CA PHE A 156 2.65 -18.13 -2.18
C PHE A 156 2.25 -16.65 -2.23
N GLN A 157 1.17 -16.33 -2.93
CA GLN A 157 0.66 -14.95 -3.01
C GLN A 157 0.22 -14.38 -1.67
N ARG A 158 -0.35 -15.21 -0.78
CA ARG A 158 -0.71 -14.78 0.58
C ARG A 158 0.51 -14.32 1.36
N GLN A 159 1.66 -14.99 1.20
CA GLN A 159 2.91 -14.60 1.84
C GLN A 159 3.39 -13.25 1.29
N GLU A 160 3.34 -13.05 -0.02
CA GLU A 160 3.66 -11.75 -0.65
C GLU A 160 2.72 -10.63 -0.18
N LEU A 161 1.42 -10.89 -0.09
CA LEU A 161 0.43 -9.95 0.41
C LEU A 161 0.69 -9.59 1.86
N THR A 162 0.95 -10.59 2.71
CA THR A 162 1.27 -10.38 4.12
C THR A 162 2.53 -9.54 4.27
N HIS A 163 3.59 -9.86 3.51
CA HIS A 163 4.83 -9.09 3.52
C HIS A 163 4.64 -7.65 3.00
N GLY A 164 3.89 -7.48 1.91
CA GLY A 164 3.58 -6.16 1.37
C GLY A 164 2.73 -5.30 2.32
N LEU A 165 1.89 -5.92 3.15
CA LEU A 165 1.10 -5.25 4.18
C LEU A 165 1.93 -4.93 5.43
N SER A 166 2.85 -5.81 5.82
CA SER A 166 3.68 -5.66 7.03
C SER A 166 4.91 -4.77 6.84
N SER A 167 5.25 -4.41 5.59
CA SER A 167 6.46 -3.65 5.26
C SER A 167 6.14 -2.21 4.79
N PRO A 168 5.63 -1.32 5.68
CA PRO A 168 5.71 0.12 5.44
C PRO A 168 7.14 0.63 5.51
N ILE A 169 7.33 1.88 5.04
CA ILE A 169 8.56 2.62 5.27
C ILE A 169 8.87 2.56 6.76
N SER A 170 10.06 2.05 7.10
CA SER A 170 10.47 1.85 8.48
C SER A 170 10.49 3.19 9.24
N PRO A 171 10.20 3.19 10.56
CA PRO A 171 10.32 4.40 11.36
C PRO A 171 11.70 5.06 11.28
N TYR A 172 12.75 4.26 11.17
CA TYR A 172 14.12 4.75 10.98
C TYR A 172 14.28 5.50 9.65
N THR A 173 13.74 4.96 8.55
CA THR A 173 13.74 5.63 7.25
C THR A 173 12.98 6.95 7.28
N TRP A 174 11.87 7.02 8.03
CA TRP A 174 11.15 8.28 8.27
C TRP A 174 11.99 9.31 9.01
N ILE A 175 12.73 8.90 10.04
CA ILE A 175 13.64 9.80 10.78
C ILE A 175 14.70 10.37 9.85
N VAL A 176 15.36 9.51 9.06
CA VAL A 176 16.37 9.95 8.08
C VAL A 176 15.76 10.90 7.05
N PHE A 177 14.59 10.58 6.50
CA PHE A 177 13.89 11.43 5.55
C PHE A 177 13.56 12.82 6.12
N CYS A 178 12.99 12.86 7.33
CA CYS A 178 12.68 14.11 8.02
C CYS A 178 13.95 14.91 8.34
N LEU A 179 15.02 14.25 8.79
CA LEU A 179 16.28 14.90 9.12
C LEU A 179 16.90 15.57 7.89
N VAL A 180 16.93 14.87 6.74
CA VAL A 180 17.42 15.43 5.47
C VAL A 180 16.56 16.63 5.05
N GLY A 181 15.24 16.55 5.18
CA GLY A 181 14.33 17.66 4.90
C GLY A 181 14.58 18.88 5.80
N VAL A 182 14.76 18.68 7.10
CA VAL A 182 15.08 19.74 8.07
C VAL A 182 16.43 20.38 7.75
N ILE A 183 17.46 19.58 7.46
CA ILE A 183 18.78 20.09 7.06
C ILE A 183 18.66 20.95 5.80
N ALA A 184 17.90 20.51 4.78
CA ALA A 184 17.69 21.29 3.57
C ALA A 184 17.00 22.64 3.87
N ILE A 185 15.94 22.65 4.68
CA ILE A 185 15.24 23.88 5.09
C ILE A 185 16.21 24.81 5.83
N VAL A 186 16.97 24.30 6.80
CA VAL A 186 17.92 25.08 7.60
C VAL A 186 19.02 25.68 6.72
N LEU A 187 19.62 24.90 5.81
CA LEU A 187 20.66 25.40 4.90
C LEU A 187 20.15 26.54 4.01
N ILE A 188 18.93 26.41 3.49
CA ILE A 188 18.32 27.44 2.65
C ILE A 188 18.03 28.71 3.45
N LEU A 189 17.51 28.56 4.67
CA LEU A 189 17.23 29.69 5.56
C LEU A 189 18.50 30.47 5.92
N LEU A 190 19.62 29.78 6.15
CA LEU A 190 20.90 30.39 6.53
C LEU A 190 21.58 31.18 5.40
N ILE A 191 21.22 30.90 4.15
CA ILE A 191 21.84 31.50 2.96
C ILE A 191 20.92 32.56 2.32
N ARG A 192 19.67 32.63 2.77
CA ARG A 192 18.67 33.58 2.31
C ARG A 192 19.11 35.02 2.59
N ASP A 193 19.01 35.90 1.61
CA ASP A 193 19.14 37.33 1.81
C ASP A 193 17.84 37.95 2.41
N GLU A 194 17.86 39.25 2.69
CA GLU A 194 16.69 39.96 3.24
C GLU A 194 15.68 40.37 2.15
N SER A 195 15.91 40.00 0.89
CA SER A 195 15.01 40.38 -0.20
C SER A 195 13.67 39.64 -0.09
N LEU A 196 12.59 40.34 -0.46
CA LEU A 196 11.26 39.74 -0.54
C LEU A 196 11.25 38.52 -1.48
N LEU A 197 12.01 38.57 -2.57
CA LEU A 197 12.12 37.46 -3.53
C LEU A 197 12.74 36.21 -2.91
N ALA A 198 13.81 36.36 -2.12
CA ALA A 198 14.41 35.23 -1.43
C ALA A 198 13.48 34.68 -0.35
N MET A 199 12.73 35.52 0.37
CA MET A 199 11.70 35.05 1.31
C MET A 199 10.66 34.17 0.63
N TRP A 200 10.12 34.60 -0.51
CA TRP A 200 9.18 33.80 -1.29
C TRP A 200 9.80 32.50 -1.82
N TYR A 201 11.05 32.55 -2.30
CA TYR A 201 11.76 31.34 -2.75
C TYR A 201 11.87 30.30 -1.63
N VAL A 202 12.35 30.69 -0.45
CA VAL A 202 12.48 29.77 0.69
C VAL A 202 11.13 29.25 1.14
N PHE A 203 10.08 30.09 1.11
CA PHE A 203 8.72 29.66 1.38
C PHE A 203 8.26 28.56 0.43
N PHE A 204 8.38 28.75 -0.88
CA PHE A 204 7.96 27.74 -1.84
C PHE A 204 8.74 26.44 -1.70
N VAL A 205 10.07 26.50 -1.49
CA VAL A 205 10.87 25.30 -1.30
C VAL A 205 10.46 24.55 -0.01
N THR A 206 10.24 25.27 1.08
CA THR A 206 9.78 24.69 2.35
C THR A 206 8.40 24.02 2.19
N VAL A 207 7.48 24.68 1.50
CA VAL A 207 6.15 24.13 1.18
C VAL A 207 6.29 22.86 0.32
N ILE A 208 7.17 22.85 -0.69
CA ILE A 208 7.41 21.67 -1.54
C ILE A 208 7.92 20.49 -0.70
N ILE A 209 8.87 20.71 0.21
CA ILE A 209 9.39 19.67 1.11
C ILE A 209 8.25 19.04 1.93
N PHE A 210 7.38 19.87 2.52
CA PHE A 210 6.23 19.38 3.27
C PHE A 210 5.18 18.69 2.40
N LEU A 211 4.93 19.17 1.18
CA LEU A 211 4.04 18.51 0.23
C LEU A 211 4.54 17.12 -0.16
N ILE A 212 5.85 16.98 -0.38
CA ILE A 212 6.47 15.68 -0.67
C ILE A 212 6.33 14.74 0.54
N ALA A 213 6.52 15.24 1.75
CA ALA A 213 6.31 14.47 2.97
C ALA A 213 4.85 14.02 3.12
N ASP A 214 3.87 14.91 2.91
CA ASP A 214 2.43 14.56 2.97
C ASP A 214 2.05 13.54 1.89
N LEU A 215 2.55 13.71 0.66
CA LEU A 215 2.37 12.74 -0.41
C LEU A 215 2.94 11.36 -0.03
N LEU A 216 4.14 11.32 0.55
CA LEU A 216 4.76 10.08 0.96
C LEU A 216 3.97 9.40 2.10
N ILE A 217 3.42 10.16 3.04
CA ILE A 217 2.52 9.64 4.09
C ILE A 217 1.27 9.01 3.45
N GLU A 218 0.64 9.71 2.51
CA GLU A 218 -0.56 9.22 1.81
C GLU A 218 -0.29 7.95 0.99
N LEU A 219 0.89 7.85 0.38
CA LEU A 219 1.29 6.65 -0.35
C LEU A 219 1.66 5.49 0.57
N ASN A 220 2.36 5.77 1.68
CA ASN A 220 2.89 4.76 2.59
C ASN A 220 1.80 4.09 3.43
N VAL A 221 0.77 4.84 3.81
CA VAL A 221 -0.36 4.26 4.53
C VAL A 221 -1.42 3.81 3.52
N LEU A 222 -1.74 2.52 3.51
CA LEU A 222 -2.94 2.05 2.82
C LEU A 222 -4.16 2.72 3.45
N THR A 223 -4.69 3.73 2.77
CA THR A 223 -5.81 4.51 3.29
C THR A 223 -6.99 3.59 3.61
N LYS A 224 -7.77 3.93 4.64
CA LYS A 224 -8.97 3.18 5.03
C LYS A 224 -9.92 2.94 3.85
N SER A 225 -9.99 3.88 2.90
CA SER A 225 -10.74 3.72 1.66
C SER A 225 -10.16 2.65 0.74
N LYS A 226 -8.83 2.57 0.55
CA LYS A 226 -8.20 1.52 -0.25
C LYS A 226 -8.38 0.15 0.39
N ARG A 227 -8.19 0.04 1.72
CA ARG A 227 -8.42 -1.22 2.45
C ARG A 227 -9.86 -1.71 2.30
N ARG A 228 -10.84 -0.79 2.45
CA ARG A 228 -12.26 -1.08 2.18
C ARG A 228 -12.55 -1.49 0.74
N ALA A 229 -11.89 -0.86 -0.22
CA ALA A 229 -12.02 -1.24 -1.63
C ALA A 229 -11.54 -2.67 -1.86
N TYR A 230 -10.39 -3.06 -1.29
CA TYR A 230 -9.89 -4.43 -1.37
C TYR A 230 -10.82 -5.43 -0.69
N GLN A 231 -11.26 -5.18 0.55
CA GLN A 231 -12.26 -6.02 1.23
C GLN A 231 -13.52 -6.24 0.38
N LYS A 232 -14.02 -5.15 -0.22
CA LYS A 232 -15.20 -5.20 -1.08
C LYS A 232 -14.98 -6.13 -2.28
N MET A 233 -13.79 -6.14 -2.88
CA MET A 233 -13.47 -7.07 -3.98
C MET A 233 -13.57 -8.54 -3.53
N TYR A 234 -13.09 -8.89 -2.33
CA TYR A 234 -13.23 -10.26 -1.79
C TYR A 234 -14.69 -10.63 -1.53
N VAL A 235 -15.48 -9.73 -0.93
CA VAL A 235 -16.92 -9.96 -0.66
C VAL A 235 -17.73 -10.08 -1.96
N GLU A 236 -17.42 -9.27 -2.98
CA GLU A 236 -18.08 -9.37 -4.28
C GLU A 236 -17.73 -10.68 -4.98
N ASN A 237 -16.48 -11.12 -4.89
CA ASN A 237 -16.04 -12.40 -5.44
C ASN A 237 -16.72 -13.59 -4.73
N SER A 238 -16.87 -13.54 -3.40
CA SER A 238 -17.59 -14.59 -2.66
C SER A 238 -19.06 -14.67 -3.06
N LYS A 239 -19.72 -13.52 -3.27
CA LYS A 239 -21.12 -13.46 -3.74
C LYS A 239 -21.28 -14.00 -5.15
N ARG A 240 -20.29 -13.81 -6.01
CA ARG A 240 -20.29 -14.36 -7.37
C ARG A 240 -20.20 -15.90 -7.33
N ILE A 241 -19.22 -16.44 -6.60
CA ILE A 241 -19.04 -17.89 -6.42
C ILE A 241 -20.27 -18.54 -5.78
N ALA A 242 -21.00 -17.83 -4.91
CA ALA A 242 -22.23 -18.34 -4.32
C ALA A 242 -23.40 -18.47 -5.32
N LYS A 243 -23.37 -17.73 -6.44
CA LYS A 243 -24.45 -17.73 -7.46
C LYS A 243 -24.24 -18.73 -8.59
N GLU A 244 -22.98 -18.97 -8.94
CA GLU A 244 -22.55 -20.05 -9.86
C GLU A 244 -22.86 -21.40 -9.19
#